data_AF-A0A835WKW6-F1
#
_entry.id   AF-A0A835WKW6-F1
#
_cell.length_a   1.000
_cell.length_b   1.000
_cell.length_c   1.000
_cell.angle_alpha   90.00
_cell.angle_beta   90.00
_cell.angle_gamma   90.00
#
_symmetry.space_group_name_H-M   'P 1'
#
loop_
_entity.id
_entity.type
_entity.pdbx_description
1 polymer ?
#
loop_
_entity_poly.entity_id
_entity_poly.type
_entity_poly.pdbx_seq_one_letter_code
_entity_poly.pdbx_strand_id
1 'polypeptide(L)'
;MQRLQGVAPWHAAGVARRAVATPAAAANVVAETAVAAAVAVAGPAGPLLTLSFTPVHAVLGGIILGTAASAKLLTTGRILGISGAMKGLVNGDFAPWRFAFLGGLLAGSAVLGLVLPEAFQAMRGSCPLWRAAISGLLVGIGTSMGNGCTSGHGICGSARLSPRSFAYTASFMASGMLSATLTQSARCQGVRPVPPQLVLPTPAEWQLALSFLASGVAAFAGLALLAKLAYARSGKPEPHMPSAAALASAMTAGIAGEATAAGGGVVLEGGQPHVAAAGPAFELSAEFGSGLLFALGLGFSGMAHATKVVSFLSPLYPCWDLSLPFVMGGAVLVALLAFQGVLRFHMMQHPLFMSRFQFPTANAIDTRLLTGGVLFGAGWGMSGLCPGPALLSLIISHDAHVYWFLISMVAGMALEHHWLSHWMAPGAPHHK
;
A
#
# COMPACT_ATOMS: atom_id res chain seq x y z
N MET A 1 -64.69 34.97 51.13
CA MET A 1 -64.30 35.86 52.24
C MET A 1 -63.39 35.09 53.21
N GLN A 2 -62.14 35.53 53.30
CA GLN A 2 -61.08 35.28 54.30
C GLN A 2 -61.26 34.20 55.39
N ARG A 3 -60.23 33.36 55.58
CA ARG A 3 -59.32 33.44 56.75
C ARG A 3 -58.09 32.53 56.62
N LEU A 4 -56.94 33.16 56.86
CA LEU A 4 -55.65 32.57 57.22
C LEU A 4 -55.72 31.96 58.63
N GLN A 5 -54.95 30.89 58.88
CA GLN A 5 -54.00 30.71 60.00
C GLN A 5 -53.77 29.22 60.30
N GLY A 6 -52.49 28.82 60.40
CA GLY A 6 -52.09 27.47 60.77
C GLY A 6 -50.56 27.34 60.79
N VAL A 7 -49.93 28.02 61.75
CA VAL A 7 -48.50 27.94 62.07
C VAL A 7 -48.19 26.58 62.71
N ALA A 8 -47.08 25.94 62.32
CA ALA A 8 -46.47 24.81 63.02
C ALA A 8 -44.93 24.95 63.01
N PRO A 9 -44.22 24.40 64.01
CA PRO A 9 -43.17 25.14 64.72
C PRO A 9 -41.73 24.76 64.37
N TRP A 10 -40.82 25.69 64.68
CA TRP A 10 -39.37 25.53 64.70
C TRP A 10 -38.90 24.91 66.01
N HIS A 11 -38.26 23.73 65.97
CA HIS A 11 -37.21 23.18 66.85
C HIS A 11 -36.79 21.84 66.21
N ALA A 12 -35.53 21.42 66.03
CA ALA A 12 -34.28 21.75 66.68
C ALA A 12 -33.10 21.55 65.71
N ALA A 13 -32.05 22.35 65.90
CA ALA A 13 -30.78 22.24 65.21
C ALA A 13 -30.06 20.92 65.56
N GLY A 14 -29.92 20.03 64.57
CA GLY A 14 -29.07 18.86 64.62
C GLY A 14 -27.75 19.13 63.90
N VAL A 15 -26.65 19.07 64.64
CA VAL A 15 -25.26 19.26 64.24
C VAL A 15 -24.93 18.59 62.89
N ALA A 16 -24.74 19.39 61.84
CA ALA A 16 -24.19 18.92 60.57
C ALA A 16 -22.71 18.58 60.75
N ARG A 17 -22.38 17.29 60.79
CA ARG A 17 -21.00 16.80 60.63
C ARG A 17 -20.50 17.28 59.26
N ARG A 18 -19.58 18.26 59.24
CA ARG A 18 -18.78 18.56 58.04
C ARG A 18 -18.00 17.29 57.70
N ALA A 19 -18.43 16.60 56.65
CA ALA A 19 -17.63 15.55 56.03
C ALA A 19 -16.34 16.20 55.51
N VAL A 20 -15.22 15.88 56.14
CA VAL A 20 -13.88 16.21 55.63
C VAL A 20 -13.72 15.43 54.33
N ALA A 21 -13.67 16.13 53.20
CA ALA A 21 -13.41 15.52 51.90
C ALA A 21 -12.07 14.77 51.97
N THR A 22 -12.08 13.47 51.66
CA THR A 22 -10.88 12.66 51.65
C THR A 22 -9.95 13.11 50.52
N PRO A 23 -8.62 12.99 50.67
CA PRO A 23 -7.66 13.33 49.61
C PRO A 23 -7.94 12.59 48.28
N ALA A 24 -8.54 11.39 48.36
CA ALA A 24 -8.98 10.62 47.21
C ALA A 24 -10.15 11.26 46.44
N ALA A 25 -11.09 11.91 47.14
CA ALA A 25 -12.21 12.60 46.48
C ALA A 25 -11.73 13.89 45.77
N ALA A 26 -10.77 14.60 46.34
CA ALA A 26 -10.14 15.75 45.70
C ALA A 26 -9.29 15.35 44.48
N ALA A 27 -8.56 14.23 44.56
CA ALA A 27 -7.79 13.68 43.44
C ALA A 27 -8.70 13.24 42.28
N ASN A 28 -9.86 12.65 42.57
CA ASN A 28 -10.83 12.26 41.55
C ASN A 28 -11.47 13.47 40.86
N VAL A 29 -11.78 14.55 41.57
CA VAL A 29 -12.32 15.78 40.96
C VAL A 29 -11.25 16.50 40.12
N VAL A 30 -9.98 16.50 40.53
CA VAL A 30 -8.87 17.06 39.71
C VAL A 30 -8.60 16.18 38.47
N ALA A 31 -8.71 14.86 38.58
CA ALA A 31 -8.61 13.95 37.44
C ALA A 31 -9.80 14.10 36.47
N GLU A 32 -11.02 14.21 36.99
CA GLU A 32 -12.23 14.43 36.19
C GLU A 32 -12.24 15.81 35.52
N THR A 33 -11.76 16.85 36.19
CA THR A 33 -11.65 18.21 35.61
C THR A 33 -10.49 18.32 34.61
N ALA A 34 -9.39 17.59 34.81
CA ALA A 34 -8.32 17.48 33.81
C ALA A 34 -8.75 16.70 32.57
N VAL A 35 -9.55 15.64 32.74
CA VAL A 35 -10.17 14.88 31.64
C VAL A 35 -11.25 15.73 30.94
N ALA A 36 -12.07 16.47 31.68
CA ALA A 36 -13.07 17.38 31.11
C ALA A 36 -12.42 18.55 30.35
N ALA A 37 -11.32 19.10 30.85
CA ALA A 37 -10.54 20.13 30.16
C ALA A 37 -9.83 19.59 28.90
N ALA A 38 -9.36 18.33 28.92
CA ALA A 38 -8.81 17.65 27.75
C ALA A 38 -9.90 17.32 26.71
N VAL A 39 -11.13 17.02 27.14
CA VAL A 39 -12.30 16.83 26.28
C VAL A 39 -12.80 18.16 25.70
N ALA A 40 -12.69 19.27 26.43
CA ALA A 40 -13.11 20.60 25.95
C ALA A 40 -12.18 21.19 24.87
N VAL A 41 -10.93 20.71 24.75
CA VAL A 41 -10.02 21.04 23.63
C VAL A 41 -10.34 20.21 22.37
N ALA A 42 -11.10 19.13 22.49
CA ALA A 42 -11.61 18.36 21.36
C ALA A 42 -12.91 19.01 20.85
N GLY A 43 -12.87 19.56 19.63
CA GLY A 43 -14.09 19.95 18.90
C GLY A 43 -15.08 18.78 18.76
N PRO A 44 -16.33 19.05 18.34
CA PRO A 44 -17.45 18.12 18.50
C PRO A 44 -17.18 16.82 17.73
N ALA A 45 -16.72 15.80 18.47
CA ALA A 45 -16.39 14.51 17.90
C ALA A 45 -17.70 13.76 17.64
N GLY A 46 -17.91 13.34 16.38
CA GLY A 46 -18.88 12.30 16.06
C GLY A 46 -18.61 11.02 16.86
N PRO A 47 -19.50 10.02 16.80
CA PRO A 47 -19.41 8.82 17.63
C PRO A 47 -18.04 8.15 17.51
N LEU A 48 -17.40 7.86 18.65
CA LEU A 48 -16.08 7.21 18.70
C LEU A 48 -16.16 5.79 18.09
N LEU A 49 -15.15 5.39 17.32
CA LEU A 49 -15.12 4.09 16.64
C LEU A 49 -14.42 3.03 17.48
N THR A 50 -15.03 1.86 17.60
CA THR A 50 -14.42 0.67 18.21
C THR A 50 -13.80 -0.18 17.09
N LEU A 51 -12.53 -0.54 17.23
CA LEU A 51 -11.82 -1.33 16.22
C LEU A 51 -12.06 -2.83 16.40
N SER A 52 -12.09 -3.53 15.28
CA SER A 52 -12.15 -4.98 15.22
C SER A 52 -10.83 -5.55 14.72
N PHE A 53 -10.23 -6.42 15.50
CA PHE A 53 -9.07 -7.23 15.13
C PHE A 53 -9.53 -8.36 14.20
N THR A 54 -9.12 -8.33 12.94
CA THR A 54 -9.60 -9.23 11.88
C THR A 54 -8.43 -9.97 11.21
N PRO A 55 -7.73 -10.86 11.94
CA PRO A 55 -6.51 -11.50 11.43
C PRO A 55 -6.78 -12.40 10.21
N VAL A 56 -7.94 -13.08 10.17
CA VAL A 56 -8.28 -13.98 9.06
C VAL A 56 -8.59 -13.20 7.78
N HIS A 57 -9.40 -12.15 7.84
CA HIS A 57 -9.62 -11.25 6.70
C HIS A 57 -8.30 -10.66 6.19
N ALA A 58 -7.42 -10.29 7.12
CA ALA A 58 -6.11 -9.78 6.81
C ALA A 58 -5.26 -10.79 6.02
N VAL A 59 -5.15 -12.05 6.49
CA VAL A 59 -4.42 -13.11 5.77
C VAL A 59 -5.03 -13.39 4.40
N LEU A 60 -6.35 -13.55 4.31
CA LEU A 60 -7.05 -13.85 3.05
C LEU A 60 -6.88 -12.72 2.02
N GLY A 61 -7.07 -11.47 2.45
CA GLY A 61 -6.81 -10.30 1.60
C GLY A 61 -5.33 -10.20 1.22
N GLY A 62 -4.42 -10.53 2.13
CA GLY A 62 -2.99 -10.67 1.86
C GLY A 62 -2.70 -11.69 0.76
N ILE A 63 -3.27 -12.89 0.84
CA ILE A 63 -3.14 -13.94 -0.19
C ILE A 63 -3.61 -13.41 -1.55
N ILE A 64 -4.74 -12.70 -1.60
CA ILE A 64 -5.26 -12.09 -2.84
C ILE A 64 -4.27 -11.05 -3.40
N LEU A 65 -3.71 -10.17 -2.55
CA LEU A 65 -2.69 -9.18 -2.95
C LEU A 65 -1.42 -9.85 -3.48
N GLY A 66 -0.97 -10.92 -2.81
CA GLY A 66 0.17 -11.71 -3.22
C GLY A 66 -0.06 -12.39 -4.57
N THR A 67 -1.24 -12.98 -4.78
CA THR A 67 -1.65 -13.55 -6.08
C THR A 67 -1.68 -12.49 -7.17
N ALA A 68 -2.19 -11.29 -6.91
CA ALA A 68 -2.17 -10.20 -7.89
C ALA A 68 -0.74 -9.76 -8.26
N ALA A 69 0.14 -9.65 -7.26
CA ALA A 69 1.55 -9.31 -7.48
C ALA A 69 2.30 -10.40 -8.27
N SER A 70 2.10 -11.66 -7.91
CA SER A 70 2.64 -12.82 -8.61
C SER A 70 2.11 -12.90 -10.03
N ALA A 71 0.80 -12.82 -10.23
CA ALA A 71 0.19 -12.89 -11.55
C ALA A 71 0.72 -11.80 -12.49
N LYS A 72 0.84 -10.56 -12.02
CA LYS A 72 1.44 -9.47 -12.78
C LYS A 72 2.89 -9.78 -13.18
N LEU A 73 3.72 -10.25 -12.24
CA LEU A 73 5.10 -10.63 -12.55
C LEU A 73 5.17 -11.75 -13.59
N LEU A 74 4.42 -12.83 -13.38
CA LEU A 74 4.50 -14.02 -14.24
C LEU A 74 3.98 -13.76 -15.65
N THR A 75 2.99 -12.87 -15.79
CA THR A 75 2.40 -12.55 -17.09
C THR A 75 3.16 -11.47 -17.84
N THR A 76 3.47 -10.35 -17.21
CA THR A 76 4.03 -9.16 -17.86
C THR A 76 5.53 -9.01 -17.66
N GLY A 77 6.12 -9.76 -16.71
CA GLY A 77 7.50 -9.58 -16.30
C GLY A 77 7.74 -8.34 -15.43
N ARG A 78 6.72 -7.53 -15.17
CA ARG A 78 6.83 -6.29 -14.39
C ARG A 78 6.48 -6.51 -12.93
N ILE A 79 7.16 -5.78 -12.07
CA ILE A 79 6.84 -5.75 -10.64
C ILE A 79 5.64 -4.85 -10.39
N LEU A 80 4.77 -5.29 -9.47
CA LEU A 80 3.63 -4.52 -9.04
C LEU A 80 4.06 -3.31 -8.20
N GLY A 81 3.66 -2.11 -8.62
CA GLY A 81 3.94 -0.87 -7.89
C GLY A 81 2.98 0.24 -8.27
N ILE A 82 2.06 0.60 -7.36
CA ILE A 82 1.06 1.66 -7.58
C ILE A 82 1.75 3.03 -7.68
N SER A 83 2.61 3.37 -6.72
CA SER A 83 3.37 4.63 -6.76
C SER A 83 4.29 4.70 -7.97
N GLY A 84 4.84 3.58 -8.42
CA GLY A 84 5.62 3.51 -9.66
C GLY A 84 4.76 3.82 -10.88
N ALA A 85 3.56 3.22 -10.97
CA ALA A 85 2.58 3.48 -12.04
C ALA A 85 2.18 4.96 -12.10
N MET A 86 1.84 5.55 -10.94
CA MET A 86 1.48 6.97 -10.82
C MET A 86 2.65 7.90 -11.14
N LYS A 87 3.83 7.67 -10.56
CA LYS A 87 5.02 8.49 -10.78
C LYS A 87 5.37 8.59 -12.27
N GLY A 88 5.30 7.48 -13.01
CA GLY A 88 5.59 7.54 -14.44
C GLY A 88 4.60 8.39 -15.21
N LEU A 89 3.29 8.34 -14.89
CA LEU A 89 2.32 9.26 -15.50
C LEU A 89 2.63 10.73 -15.17
N VAL A 90 3.02 11.02 -13.92
CA VAL A 90 3.45 12.36 -13.51
C VAL A 90 4.69 12.83 -14.26
N ASN A 91 5.61 11.91 -14.57
CA ASN A 91 6.84 12.19 -15.31
C ASN A 91 6.66 12.16 -16.84
N GLY A 92 5.43 12.04 -17.35
CA GLY A 92 5.14 12.01 -18.80
C GLY A 92 5.32 10.65 -19.50
N ASP A 93 5.56 9.58 -18.76
CA ASP A 93 5.53 8.20 -19.28
C ASP A 93 4.09 7.70 -19.36
N PHE A 94 3.46 7.92 -20.52
CA PHE A 94 2.08 7.52 -20.82
C PHE A 94 1.97 6.10 -21.40
N ALA A 95 2.84 5.18 -21.00
CA ALA A 95 2.77 3.80 -21.46
C ALA A 95 1.38 3.17 -21.16
N PRO A 96 0.74 2.50 -22.14
CA PRO A 96 -0.62 1.95 -22.00
C PRO A 96 -0.85 1.03 -20.80
N TRP A 97 0.17 0.27 -20.39
CA TRP A 97 0.08 -0.64 -19.25
C TRP A 97 -0.19 0.08 -17.93
N ARG A 98 0.25 1.35 -17.77
CA ARG A 98 0.01 2.15 -16.56
C ARG A 98 -1.47 2.48 -16.43
N PHE A 99 -2.08 2.89 -17.53
CA PHE A 99 -3.52 3.16 -17.60
C PHE A 99 -4.33 1.89 -17.40
N ALA A 100 -3.93 0.78 -18.01
CA ALA A 100 -4.59 -0.51 -17.80
C ALA A 100 -4.54 -0.92 -16.33
N PHE A 101 -3.37 -0.87 -15.69
CA PHE A 101 -3.21 -1.24 -14.28
C PHE A 101 -4.00 -0.31 -13.33
N LEU A 102 -3.89 1.01 -13.50
CA LEU A 102 -4.61 1.97 -12.65
C LEU A 102 -6.12 1.94 -12.93
N GLY A 103 -6.54 1.78 -14.19
CA GLY A 103 -7.93 1.59 -14.57
C GLY A 103 -8.51 0.31 -13.98
N GLY A 104 -7.74 -0.78 -13.94
CA GLY A 104 -8.11 -2.02 -13.26
C GLY A 104 -8.29 -1.80 -11.76
N LEU A 105 -7.38 -1.06 -11.12
CA LEU A 105 -7.49 -0.71 -9.70
C LEU A 105 -8.77 0.08 -9.41
N LEU A 106 -9.09 1.08 -10.25
CA LEU A 106 -10.32 1.88 -10.13
C LEU A 106 -11.59 1.05 -10.41
N ALA A 107 -11.54 0.15 -11.40
CA ALA A 107 -12.63 -0.77 -11.70
C ALA A 107 -12.89 -1.74 -10.55
N GLY A 108 -11.83 -2.31 -9.96
CA GLY A 108 -11.96 -3.15 -8.76
C GLY A 108 -12.50 -2.38 -7.56
N SER A 109 -12.18 -1.08 -7.45
CA SER A 109 -12.80 -0.21 -6.46
C SER A 109 -14.31 -0.02 -6.70
N ALA A 110 -14.74 0.15 -7.94
CA ALA A 110 -16.17 0.22 -8.27
C ALA A 110 -16.89 -1.09 -7.93
N VAL A 111 -16.30 -2.24 -8.26
CA VAL A 111 -16.83 -3.57 -7.90
C VAL A 111 -16.96 -3.72 -6.38
N LEU A 112 -15.92 -3.35 -5.62
CA LEU A 112 -15.97 -3.35 -4.17
C LEU A 112 -17.03 -2.39 -3.63
N GLY A 113 -17.22 -1.21 -4.23
CA GLY A 113 -18.27 -0.28 -3.82
C GLY A 113 -19.67 -0.85 -3.95
N LEU A 114 -19.89 -1.74 -4.93
CA LEU A 114 -21.18 -2.41 -5.15
C LEU A 114 -21.39 -3.61 -4.21
N VAL A 115 -20.33 -4.32 -3.83
CA VAL A 115 -20.42 -5.58 -3.06
C VAL A 115 -20.16 -5.37 -1.56
N LEU A 116 -19.22 -4.48 -1.23
CA LEU A 116 -18.72 -4.18 0.12
C LEU A 116 -18.49 -2.66 0.29
N PRO A 117 -19.55 -1.83 0.32
CA PRO A 117 -19.40 -0.38 0.49
C PRO A 117 -18.68 -0.02 1.80
N GLU A 118 -18.84 -0.83 2.84
CA GLU A 118 -18.16 -0.70 4.13
C GLU A 118 -16.65 -0.94 4.05
N ALA A 119 -16.12 -1.45 2.93
CA ALA A 119 -14.69 -1.63 2.74
C ALA A 119 -13.92 -0.29 2.73
N PHE A 120 -14.61 0.82 2.49
CA PHE A 120 -14.02 2.14 2.30
C PHE A 120 -14.24 3.04 3.51
N GLN A 121 -13.19 3.23 4.31
CA GLN A 121 -13.17 4.25 5.36
C GLN A 121 -11.91 5.09 5.22
N ALA A 122 -12.07 6.22 4.55
CA ALA A 122 -11.03 7.23 4.42
C ALA A 122 -10.77 7.96 5.76
N MET A 123 -9.90 8.99 5.73
CA MET A 123 -9.63 9.83 6.89
C MET A 123 -10.90 10.57 7.33
N ARG A 124 -11.32 10.40 8.58
CA ARG A 124 -12.51 11.09 9.13
C ARG A 124 -12.39 12.62 9.12
N GLY A 125 -13.53 13.28 8.91
CA GLY A 125 -13.67 14.75 8.92
C GLY A 125 -13.36 15.46 10.25
N SER A 126 -13.12 14.73 11.33
CA SER A 126 -12.59 15.28 12.59
C SER A 126 -11.12 15.69 12.49
N CYS A 127 -10.39 15.18 11.49
CA CYS A 127 -9.04 15.62 11.20
C CYS A 127 -9.03 16.89 10.36
N PRO A 128 -8.05 17.79 10.56
CA PRO A 128 -7.96 18.99 9.73
C PRO A 128 -7.40 18.65 8.34
N LEU A 129 -7.96 19.25 7.29
CA LEU A 129 -7.59 19.00 5.89
C LEU A 129 -6.10 19.21 5.60
N TRP A 130 -5.44 20.17 6.27
CA TRP A 130 -4.01 20.39 6.10
C TRP A 130 -3.17 19.15 6.43
N ARG A 131 -3.65 18.30 7.36
CA ARG A 131 -2.97 17.06 7.71
C ARG A 131 -2.98 16.08 6.55
N ALA A 132 -4.10 15.98 5.84
CA ALA A 132 -4.19 15.17 4.62
C ALA A 132 -3.29 15.72 3.51
N ALA A 133 -3.23 17.04 3.34
CA ALA A 133 -2.38 17.68 2.35
C ALA A 133 -0.87 17.50 2.64
N ILE A 134 -0.41 17.73 3.88
CA ILE A 134 0.99 17.50 4.25
C ILE A 134 1.34 16.02 4.12
N SER A 135 0.45 15.13 4.58
CA SER A 135 0.63 13.70 4.45
C SER A 135 0.79 13.26 3.00
N GLY A 136 -0.09 13.73 2.11
CA GLY A 136 -0.01 13.44 0.68
C GLY A 136 1.28 13.92 0.07
N LEU A 137 1.68 15.17 0.33
CA LEU A 137 2.94 15.74 -0.14
C LEU A 137 4.16 14.89 0.29
N LEU A 138 4.24 14.54 1.58
CA LEU A 138 5.32 13.71 2.13
C LEU A 138 5.34 12.30 1.52
N VAL A 139 4.17 11.68 1.34
CA VAL A 139 4.04 10.38 0.65
C VAL A 139 4.47 10.49 -0.81
N GLY A 140 4.07 11.55 -1.51
CA GLY A 140 4.44 11.80 -2.90
C GLY A 140 5.95 11.89 -3.08
N ILE A 141 6.60 12.76 -2.30
CA ILE A 141 8.07 12.91 -2.32
C ILE A 141 8.75 11.60 -1.92
N GLY A 142 8.34 11.01 -0.79
CA GLY A 142 8.98 9.83 -0.23
C GLY A 142 8.91 8.61 -1.16
N THR A 143 7.73 8.33 -1.74
CA THR A 143 7.57 7.24 -2.70
C THR A 143 8.32 7.47 -4.00
N SER A 144 8.45 8.73 -4.42
CA SER A 144 9.25 9.10 -5.57
C SER A 144 10.74 8.90 -5.33
N MET A 145 11.28 9.32 -4.19
CA MET A 145 12.69 9.12 -3.81
C MET A 145 13.02 7.64 -3.62
N GLY A 146 12.11 6.88 -3.01
CA GLY A 146 12.24 5.44 -2.79
C GLY A 146 12.02 4.59 -4.05
N ASN A 147 11.53 5.17 -5.14
CA ASN A 147 11.06 4.49 -6.34
C ASN A 147 10.08 3.34 -6.02
N GLY A 148 9.19 3.54 -5.05
CA GLY A 148 8.28 2.53 -4.57
C GLY A 148 7.58 2.88 -3.25
N CYS A 149 6.61 2.05 -2.88
CA CYS A 149 5.85 2.15 -1.63
C CYS A 149 5.69 0.75 -1.00
N THR A 150 4.70 0.59 -0.12
CA THR A 150 4.41 -0.68 0.58
C THR A 150 4.21 -1.87 -0.36
N SER A 151 3.57 -1.69 -1.52
CA SER A 151 3.38 -2.80 -2.47
C SER A 151 4.69 -3.20 -3.18
N GLY A 152 5.51 -2.22 -3.55
CA GLY A 152 6.75 -2.44 -4.31
C GLY A 152 7.92 -2.91 -3.45
N HIS A 153 8.15 -2.28 -2.30
CA HIS A 153 9.22 -2.65 -1.35
C HIS A 153 8.74 -3.63 -0.29
N GLY A 154 7.56 -3.41 0.29
CA GLY A 154 7.03 -4.26 1.37
C GLY A 154 6.63 -5.64 0.88
N ILE A 155 5.83 -5.76 -0.19
CA ILE A 155 5.41 -7.07 -0.72
C ILE A 155 6.45 -7.62 -1.70
N CYS A 156 6.61 -6.99 -2.88
CA CYS A 156 7.48 -7.53 -3.92
C CYS A 156 8.97 -7.49 -3.55
N GLY A 157 9.41 -6.46 -2.83
CA GLY A 157 10.79 -6.32 -2.40
C GLY A 157 11.21 -7.37 -1.35
N SER A 158 10.34 -7.63 -0.37
CA SER A 158 10.53 -8.72 0.60
C SER A 158 10.48 -10.10 -0.07
N ALA A 159 9.58 -10.31 -1.03
CA ALA A 159 9.51 -11.55 -1.81
C ALA A 159 10.78 -11.80 -2.66
N ARG A 160 11.48 -10.74 -3.05
CA ARG A 160 12.81 -10.83 -3.71
C ARG A 160 13.97 -10.99 -2.74
N LEU A 161 13.74 -10.90 -1.43
CA LEU A 161 14.79 -10.88 -0.39
C LEU A 161 15.84 -9.76 -0.62
N SER A 162 15.39 -8.59 -1.09
CA SER A 162 16.29 -7.46 -1.40
C SER A 162 16.67 -6.66 -0.15
N PRO A 163 17.97 -6.53 0.20
CA PRO A 163 18.43 -5.70 1.32
C PRO A 163 17.98 -4.23 1.20
N ARG A 164 18.00 -3.69 -0.02
CA ARG A 164 17.49 -2.34 -0.33
C ARG A 164 16.03 -2.18 0.08
N SER A 165 15.20 -3.18 -0.22
CA SER A 165 13.76 -3.14 0.11
C SER A 165 13.51 -3.29 1.60
N PHE A 166 14.29 -4.11 2.31
CA PHE A 166 14.21 -4.22 3.77
C PHE A 166 14.63 -2.92 4.45
N ALA A 167 15.71 -2.28 4.00
CA ALA A 167 16.16 -1.00 4.55
C ALA A 167 15.10 0.11 4.38
N TYR A 168 14.48 0.20 3.18
CA TYR A 168 13.38 1.12 2.93
C TYR A 168 12.17 0.82 3.84
N THR A 169 11.83 -0.46 3.98
CA THR A 169 10.70 -0.93 4.80
C THR A 169 10.88 -0.63 6.28
N ALA A 170 12.06 -0.91 6.83
CA ALA A 170 12.40 -0.57 8.20
C ALA A 170 12.32 0.95 8.44
N SER A 171 12.85 1.74 7.50
CA SER A 171 12.87 3.21 7.60
C SER A 171 11.46 3.80 7.63
N PHE A 172 10.58 3.40 6.71
CA PHE A 172 9.22 3.92 6.69
C PHE A 172 8.36 3.39 7.84
N MET A 173 8.59 2.16 8.31
CA MET A 173 7.85 1.63 9.46
C MET A 173 8.22 2.39 10.73
N ALA A 174 9.51 2.57 11.00
CA ALA A 174 9.96 3.33 12.17
C ALA A 174 9.44 4.78 12.12
N SER A 175 9.59 5.46 10.98
CA SER A 175 9.12 6.84 10.83
C SER A 175 7.59 6.95 10.88
N GLY A 176 6.87 5.95 10.35
CA GLY A 176 5.41 5.91 10.40
C GLY A 176 4.88 5.71 11.82
N MET A 177 5.52 4.82 12.58
CA MET A 177 5.17 4.61 13.99
C MET A 177 5.41 5.87 14.84
N LEU A 178 6.57 6.50 14.63
CA LEU A 178 6.90 7.76 15.30
C LEU A 178 5.91 8.85 14.92
N SER A 179 5.65 9.05 13.62
CA SER A 179 4.75 10.08 13.13
C SER A 179 3.32 9.90 13.63
N ALA A 180 2.75 8.70 13.51
CA ALA A 180 1.39 8.42 13.97
C ALA A 180 1.19 8.70 15.46
N THR A 181 2.22 8.38 16.26
CA THR A 181 2.27 8.67 17.70
C THR A 181 2.34 10.18 17.96
N LEU A 182 3.27 10.89 17.31
CA LEU A 182 3.45 12.34 17.51
C LEU A 182 2.24 13.16 17.05
N THR A 183 1.62 12.79 15.93
CA THR A 183 0.45 13.51 15.40
C THR A 183 -0.87 13.05 16.00
N GLN A 184 -0.84 12.10 16.95
CA GLN A 184 -2.03 11.55 17.61
C GLN A 184 -3.07 11.11 16.57
N SER A 185 -2.63 10.44 15.51
CA SER A 185 -3.45 10.14 14.34
C SER A 185 -4.68 9.29 14.70
N ALA A 186 -4.53 8.34 15.64
CA ALA A 186 -5.64 7.50 16.10
C ALA A 186 -6.74 8.33 16.80
N ARG A 187 -6.34 9.29 17.65
CA ARG A 187 -7.28 10.23 18.30
C ARG A 187 -7.98 11.11 17.29
N CYS A 188 -7.24 11.66 16.33
CA CYS A 188 -7.76 12.53 15.29
C CYS A 188 -8.85 11.84 14.47
N GLN A 189 -8.67 10.55 14.18
CA GLN A 189 -9.66 9.73 13.49
C GLN A 189 -10.72 9.13 14.43
N GLY A 190 -10.80 9.59 15.69
CA GLY A 190 -11.82 9.25 16.69
C GLY A 190 -11.82 7.78 17.15
N VAL A 191 -10.66 7.12 17.13
CA VAL A 191 -10.51 5.72 17.56
C VAL A 191 -10.53 5.64 19.09
N ARG A 192 -11.38 4.75 19.63
CA ARG A 192 -11.48 4.54 21.09
C ARG A 192 -10.20 3.90 21.63
N PRO A 193 -9.69 4.33 22.79
CA PRO A 193 -8.53 3.72 23.44
C PRO A 193 -8.92 2.43 24.18
N VAL A 194 -9.50 1.48 23.46
CA VAL A 194 -9.93 0.17 23.97
C VAL A 194 -9.29 -0.91 23.10
N PRO A 195 -8.84 -2.04 23.67
CA PRO A 195 -8.29 -3.14 22.88
C PRO A 195 -9.27 -3.61 21.79
N PRO A 196 -8.79 -3.86 20.56
CA PRO A 196 -9.64 -4.27 19.46
C PRO A 196 -10.23 -5.66 19.73
N GLN A 197 -11.52 -5.83 19.40
CA GLN A 197 -12.20 -7.11 19.61
C GLN A 197 -11.94 -8.06 18.44
N LEU A 198 -11.66 -9.33 18.73
CA LEU A 198 -11.46 -10.35 17.70
C LEU A 198 -12.78 -10.60 16.96
N VAL A 199 -12.77 -10.42 15.65
CA VAL A 199 -13.89 -10.75 14.76
C VAL A 199 -13.43 -11.79 13.76
N LEU A 200 -14.15 -12.92 13.74
CA LEU A 200 -13.93 -14.00 12.79
C LEU A 200 -14.85 -13.84 11.57
N PRO A 201 -14.40 -14.24 10.38
CA PRO A 201 -15.19 -14.12 9.17
C PRO A 201 -16.44 -14.98 9.20
N THR A 202 -17.54 -14.41 8.71
CA THR A 202 -18.78 -15.17 8.49
C THR A 202 -18.63 -16.13 7.30
N PRO A 203 -19.46 -17.19 7.19
CA PRO A 203 -19.40 -18.09 6.04
C PRO A 203 -19.54 -17.38 4.68
N ALA A 204 -20.33 -16.30 4.61
CA ALA A 204 -20.48 -15.49 3.40
C ALA A 204 -19.18 -14.76 3.04
N GLU A 205 -18.46 -14.22 4.04
CA GLU A 205 -17.18 -13.55 3.82
C GLU A 205 -16.09 -14.53 3.38
N TRP A 206 -16.09 -15.76 3.91
CA TRP A 206 -15.23 -16.84 3.42
C TRP A 206 -15.48 -17.14 1.94
N GLN A 207 -16.74 -17.32 1.55
CA GLN A 207 -17.13 -17.58 0.17
C GLN A 207 -16.72 -16.42 -0.75
N LEU A 208 -16.84 -15.18 -0.29
CA LEU A 208 -16.45 -14.00 -1.04
C LEU A 208 -14.93 -13.92 -1.25
N ALA A 209 -14.12 -14.19 -0.22
CA ALA A 209 -12.67 -14.24 -0.36
C ALA A 209 -12.23 -15.34 -1.34
N LEU A 210 -12.81 -16.54 -1.20
CA LEU A 210 -12.51 -17.68 -2.05
C LEU A 210 -12.95 -17.43 -3.49
N SER A 211 -14.09 -16.77 -3.73
CA SER A 211 -14.54 -16.44 -5.08
C SER A 211 -13.62 -15.41 -5.73
N PHE A 212 -13.22 -14.34 -5.03
CA PHE A 212 -12.24 -13.39 -5.55
C PHE A 212 -10.90 -14.05 -5.92
N LEU A 213 -10.39 -14.93 -5.04
CA LEU A 213 -9.16 -15.66 -5.31
C LEU A 213 -9.31 -16.63 -6.50
N ALA A 214 -10.37 -17.43 -6.51
CA ALA A 214 -10.63 -18.42 -7.55
C ALA A 214 -10.85 -17.75 -8.92
N SER A 215 -11.65 -16.69 -8.97
CA SER A 215 -11.88 -15.90 -10.19
C SER A 215 -10.59 -15.23 -10.67
N GLY A 216 -9.76 -14.70 -9.77
CA GLY A 216 -8.47 -14.14 -10.12
C GLY A 216 -7.55 -15.19 -10.75
N VAL A 217 -7.34 -16.33 -10.09
CA VAL A 217 -6.50 -17.43 -10.60
C VAL A 217 -7.03 -17.96 -11.93
N ALA A 218 -8.34 -18.19 -12.05
CA ALA A 218 -8.98 -18.67 -13.28
C ALA A 218 -8.82 -17.66 -14.43
N ALA A 219 -8.97 -16.36 -14.17
CA ALA A 219 -8.80 -15.32 -15.19
C ALA A 219 -7.37 -15.30 -15.75
N PHE A 220 -6.36 -15.37 -14.88
CA PHE A 220 -4.96 -15.39 -15.32
C PHE A 220 -4.57 -16.70 -16.00
N ALA A 221 -5.06 -17.84 -15.51
CA ALA A 221 -4.85 -19.14 -16.16
C ALA A 221 -5.51 -19.19 -17.55
N GLY A 222 -6.74 -18.67 -17.66
CA GLY A 222 -7.45 -18.53 -18.92
C GLY A 222 -6.73 -17.60 -19.90
N LEU A 223 -6.23 -16.46 -19.43
CA LEU A 223 -5.46 -15.52 -20.26
C LEU A 223 -4.15 -16.17 -20.77
N ALA A 224 -3.46 -16.92 -19.90
CA ALA A 224 -2.27 -17.67 -20.28
C ALA A 224 -2.58 -18.77 -21.32
N LEU A 225 -3.68 -19.50 -21.15
CA LEU A 225 -4.13 -20.53 -22.09
C LEU A 225 -4.49 -19.91 -23.45
N LEU A 226 -5.26 -18.82 -23.46
CA LEU A 226 -5.63 -18.09 -24.68
C LEU A 226 -4.41 -17.55 -25.41
N ALA A 227 -3.43 -17.01 -24.70
CA ALA A 227 -2.18 -16.56 -25.31
C ALA A 227 -1.40 -17.73 -25.94
N LYS A 228 -1.32 -18.88 -25.27
CA LYS A 228 -0.70 -20.10 -25.84
C LYS A 228 -1.43 -20.60 -27.08
N LEU A 229 -2.77 -20.62 -27.06
CA LEU A 229 -3.58 -21.01 -28.22
C LEU A 229 -3.45 -20.03 -29.39
N ALA A 230 -3.43 -18.73 -29.11
CA ALA A 230 -3.20 -17.70 -30.12
C ALA A 230 -1.80 -17.81 -30.74
N TYR A 231 -0.80 -18.12 -29.92
CA TYR A 231 0.56 -18.38 -30.38
C TYR A 231 0.63 -19.60 -31.31
N ALA A 232 0.06 -20.73 -30.88
CA ALA A 232 0.03 -21.95 -31.68
C ALA A 232 -0.65 -21.75 -33.04
N ARG A 233 -1.72 -20.95 -33.09
CA ARG A 233 -2.42 -20.58 -34.34
C ARG A 233 -1.62 -19.65 -35.25
N SER A 234 -0.64 -18.92 -34.71
CA SER A 234 0.15 -17.98 -35.50
C SER A 234 1.17 -18.65 -36.43
N GLY A 235 1.37 -19.97 -36.29
CA GLY A 235 2.33 -20.74 -37.11
C GLY A 235 3.79 -20.34 -36.89
N LYS A 236 4.08 -19.43 -35.96
CA LYS A 236 5.45 -19.06 -35.57
C LYS A 236 6.06 -20.23 -34.79
N PRO A 237 7.34 -20.59 -35.07
CA PRO A 237 8.00 -21.64 -34.31
C PRO A 237 7.93 -21.31 -32.82
N GLU A 238 7.60 -22.28 -31.97
CA GLU A 238 7.64 -22.08 -30.51
C GLU A 238 8.98 -21.45 -30.13
N PRO A 239 9.04 -20.51 -29.17
CA PRO A 239 10.31 -19.93 -28.77
C PRO A 239 11.16 -21.05 -28.20
N HIS A 240 12.00 -21.64 -29.05
CA HIS A 240 12.89 -22.71 -28.65
C HIS A 240 13.86 -22.10 -27.65
N MET A 241 13.83 -22.59 -26.41
CA MET A 241 14.89 -22.34 -25.47
C MET A 241 16.22 -22.68 -26.17
N PRO A 242 17.17 -21.74 -26.31
CA PRO A 242 18.53 -22.15 -26.63
C PRO A 242 18.97 -23.12 -25.53
N SER A 243 19.45 -24.29 -25.92
CA SER A 243 19.96 -25.27 -24.96
C SER A 243 21.06 -24.63 -24.10
N ALA A 244 21.28 -25.12 -22.89
CA ALA A 244 22.39 -24.65 -22.05
C ALA A 244 23.73 -24.70 -22.81
N ALA A 245 23.88 -25.65 -23.74
CA ALA A 245 25.00 -25.73 -24.68
C ALA A 245 25.00 -24.59 -25.71
N ALA A 246 23.87 -24.21 -26.31
CA ALA A 246 23.79 -23.09 -27.25
C ALA A 246 24.08 -21.72 -26.59
N LEU A 247 23.64 -21.54 -25.34
CA LEU A 247 23.99 -20.37 -24.51
C LEU A 247 25.48 -20.36 -24.13
N ALA A 248 26.04 -21.51 -23.74
CA ALA A 248 27.47 -21.65 -23.46
C ALA A 248 28.33 -21.41 -24.71
N SER A 249 27.91 -21.90 -25.88
CA SER A 249 28.57 -21.67 -27.17
C SER A 249 28.49 -20.22 -27.62
N ALA A 250 27.36 -19.54 -27.42
CA ALA A 250 27.23 -18.11 -27.72
C ALA A 250 28.10 -17.24 -26.78
N MET A 251 28.22 -17.64 -25.51
CA MET A 251 29.09 -16.98 -24.53
C MET A 251 30.58 -17.24 -24.80
N THR A 252 30.96 -18.42 -25.29
CA THR A 252 32.36 -18.71 -25.68
C THR A 252 32.74 -18.08 -27.02
N ALA A 253 31.82 -18.01 -27.98
CA ALA A 253 32.03 -17.30 -29.26
C ALA A 253 32.22 -15.79 -29.08
N GLY A 254 31.57 -15.18 -28.08
CA GLY A 254 31.77 -13.78 -27.71
C GLY A 254 33.08 -13.46 -26.98
N ILE A 255 33.82 -14.48 -26.52
CA ILE A 255 35.09 -14.34 -25.78
C ILE A 255 36.31 -14.61 -26.69
N ALA A 256 36.14 -15.27 -27.84
CA ALA A 256 37.25 -15.68 -28.72
C ALA A 256 37.61 -14.67 -29.84
N GLY A 257 37.12 -13.43 -29.79
CA GLY A 257 37.20 -12.48 -30.90
C GLY A 257 37.89 -11.16 -30.59
N GLU A 258 39.10 -11.20 -30.02
CA GLU A 258 39.95 -10.01 -29.90
C GLU A 258 41.40 -10.33 -30.30
N ALA A 259 41.61 -10.55 -31.61
CA ALA A 259 42.93 -10.46 -32.23
C ALA A 259 42.79 -10.27 -33.76
N THR A 260 42.99 -9.03 -34.21
CA THR A 260 43.76 -8.58 -35.38
C THR A 260 43.09 -7.45 -36.14
N ALA A 261 43.83 -6.36 -36.26
CA ALA A 261 43.53 -5.24 -37.14
C ALA A 261 43.69 -5.67 -38.61
N ALA A 262 42.75 -5.20 -39.46
CA ALA A 262 42.87 -4.86 -40.89
C ALA A 262 41.71 -5.42 -41.74
N GLY A 263 40.84 -4.53 -42.23
CA GLY A 263 40.08 -4.68 -43.48
C GLY A 263 38.86 -5.61 -43.49
N GLY A 264 37.72 -5.06 -43.91
CA GLY A 264 36.55 -5.84 -44.34
C GLY A 264 35.47 -6.01 -43.25
N GLY A 265 34.28 -5.49 -43.52
CA GLY A 265 33.23 -5.31 -42.52
C GLY A 265 32.45 -6.57 -42.16
N VAL A 266 31.71 -6.48 -41.05
CA VAL A 266 30.42 -7.14 -40.83
C VAL A 266 29.60 -6.19 -39.94
N VAL A 267 28.57 -5.57 -40.53
CA VAL A 267 27.49 -4.94 -39.77
C VAL A 267 26.76 -6.09 -39.06
N LEU A 268 26.93 -6.22 -37.75
CA LEU A 268 26.08 -7.10 -36.95
C LEU A 268 24.74 -6.40 -36.76
N GLU A 269 23.86 -6.55 -37.77
CA GLU A 269 22.42 -6.47 -37.59
C GLU A 269 22.00 -7.69 -36.75
N GLY A 270 22.36 -7.65 -35.47
CA GLY A 270 22.27 -8.76 -34.53
C GLY A 270 20.86 -8.92 -34.01
N GLY A 271 20.06 -9.71 -34.74
CA GLY A 271 18.74 -10.18 -34.35
C GLY A 271 18.74 -10.77 -32.94
N GLN A 272 18.16 -10.02 -32.00
CA GLN A 272 17.71 -10.55 -30.73
C GLN A 272 16.50 -11.45 -31.03
N PRO A 273 16.39 -12.67 -30.47
CA PRO A 273 15.23 -13.52 -30.70
C PRO A 273 14.00 -12.83 -30.12
N HIS A 274 13.22 -12.20 -31.00
CA HIS A 274 11.91 -11.67 -30.70
C HIS A 274 10.98 -12.86 -30.45
N VAL A 275 10.98 -13.36 -29.21
CA VAL A 275 9.82 -14.10 -28.69
C VAL A 275 8.63 -13.19 -28.96
N ALA A 276 7.75 -13.58 -29.88
CA ALA A 276 6.63 -12.75 -30.27
C ALA A 276 5.83 -12.44 -29.00
N ALA A 277 5.96 -11.21 -28.51
CA ALA A 277 5.19 -10.72 -27.37
C ALA A 277 3.74 -11.11 -27.65
N ALA A 278 3.08 -11.76 -26.69
CA ALA A 278 1.64 -11.93 -26.80
C ALA A 278 1.07 -10.52 -27.08
N GLY A 279 0.21 -10.40 -28.09
CA GLY A 279 -0.18 -9.07 -28.61
C GLY A 279 -0.60 -8.10 -27.50
N PRO A 280 -0.53 -6.77 -27.73
CA PRO A 280 -0.72 -5.75 -26.70
C PRO A 280 -2.03 -5.92 -25.90
N ALA A 281 -3.06 -6.53 -26.51
CA ALA A 281 -4.31 -6.86 -25.83
C ALA A 281 -4.13 -7.81 -24.62
N PHE A 282 -3.27 -8.84 -24.71
CA PHE A 282 -3.03 -9.77 -23.60
C PHE A 282 -2.29 -9.10 -22.45
N GLU A 283 -1.27 -8.29 -22.78
CA GLU A 283 -0.53 -7.50 -21.80
C GLU A 283 -1.46 -6.53 -21.06
N LEU A 284 -2.27 -5.76 -21.78
CA LEU A 284 -3.20 -4.80 -21.18
C LEU A 284 -4.27 -5.49 -20.34
N SER A 285 -4.77 -6.65 -20.78
CA SER A 285 -5.73 -7.44 -20.01
C SER A 285 -5.12 -7.97 -18.71
N ALA A 286 -3.85 -8.39 -18.74
CA ALA A 286 -3.13 -8.84 -17.56
C ALA A 286 -2.89 -7.71 -16.56
N GLU A 287 -2.48 -6.54 -17.06
CA GLU A 287 -2.27 -5.33 -16.25
C GLU A 287 -3.56 -4.88 -15.59
N PHE A 288 -4.66 -4.79 -16.36
CA PHE A 288 -5.98 -4.47 -15.85
C PHE A 288 -6.47 -5.49 -14.82
N GLY A 289 -6.39 -6.79 -15.14
CA GLY A 289 -6.79 -7.87 -14.23
C GLY A 289 -5.99 -7.86 -12.93
N SER A 290 -4.69 -7.52 -12.99
CA SER A 290 -3.84 -7.44 -11.80
C SER A 290 -4.19 -6.25 -10.92
N GLY A 291 -4.49 -5.08 -11.53
CA GLY A 291 -4.99 -3.92 -10.81
C GLY A 291 -6.33 -4.20 -10.12
N LEU A 292 -7.25 -4.84 -10.83
CA LEU A 292 -8.57 -5.21 -10.31
C LEU A 292 -8.45 -6.17 -9.13
N LEU A 293 -7.70 -7.26 -9.28
CA LEU A 293 -7.48 -8.23 -8.19
C LEU A 293 -6.77 -7.60 -7.00
N PHE A 294 -5.82 -6.69 -7.25
CA PHE A 294 -5.13 -5.94 -6.18
C PHE A 294 -6.10 -5.04 -5.40
N ALA A 295 -7.03 -4.35 -6.08
CA ALA A 295 -8.07 -3.56 -5.41
C ALA A 295 -8.98 -4.45 -4.53
N LEU A 296 -9.44 -5.59 -5.05
CA LEU A 296 -10.25 -6.55 -4.28
C LEU A 296 -9.53 -6.99 -3.00
N GLY A 297 -8.23 -7.31 -3.08
CA GLY A 297 -7.41 -7.66 -1.92
C GLY A 297 -7.24 -6.51 -0.91
N LEU A 298 -7.08 -5.27 -1.38
CA LEU A 298 -6.97 -4.09 -0.52
C LEU A 298 -8.27 -3.82 0.26
N GLY A 299 -9.43 -3.95 -0.38
CA GLY A 299 -10.73 -3.80 0.27
C GLY A 299 -10.97 -4.90 1.30
N PHE A 300 -10.79 -6.16 0.89
CA PHE A 300 -11.08 -7.32 1.75
C PHE A 300 -10.14 -7.43 2.97
N SER A 301 -8.86 -7.07 2.81
CA SER A 301 -7.89 -7.08 3.92
C SER A 301 -8.16 -6.02 5.00
N GLY A 302 -9.04 -5.04 4.73
CA GLY A 302 -9.26 -3.89 5.61
C GLY A 302 -8.19 -2.81 5.51
N MET A 303 -7.21 -2.94 4.60
CA MET A 303 -6.18 -1.91 4.36
C MET A 303 -6.71 -0.63 3.73
N ALA A 304 -7.93 -0.67 3.18
CA ALA A 304 -8.67 0.50 2.75
C ALA A 304 -9.23 1.35 3.91
N HIS A 305 -9.13 0.88 5.16
CA HIS A 305 -9.52 1.65 6.35
C HIS A 305 -8.31 2.39 6.93
N ALA A 306 -8.31 3.72 6.82
CA ALA A 306 -7.26 4.57 7.38
C ALA A 306 -7.12 4.38 8.90
N THR A 307 -8.23 4.11 9.59
CA THR A 307 -8.27 3.86 11.05
C THR A 307 -7.50 2.61 11.45
N LYS A 308 -7.65 1.49 10.72
CA LYS A 308 -6.89 0.25 10.98
C LYS A 308 -5.40 0.47 10.79
N VAL A 309 -5.03 1.16 9.71
CA VAL A 309 -3.63 1.45 9.37
C VAL A 309 -2.97 2.32 10.44
N VAL A 310 -3.59 3.43 10.82
CA VAL A 310 -3.06 4.32 11.86
C VAL A 310 -2.97 3.61 13.21
N SER A 311 -3.94 2.74 13.52
CA SER A 311 -3.97 2.03 14.78
C SER A 311 -2.86 0.99 14.87
N PHE A 312 -2.51 0.33 13.76
CA PHE A 312 -1.29 -0.46 13.68
C PHE A 312 -0.02 0.38 13.88
N LEU A 313 0.04 1.58 13.30
CA LEU A 313 1.18 2.49 13.42
C LEU A 313 1.25 3.21 14.78
N SER A 314 0.30 3.02 15.69
CA SER A 314 0.30 3.69 16.99
C SER A 314 0.53 2.69 18.13
N PRO A 315 1.74 2.08 18.24
CA PRO A 315 1.99 1.02 19.22
C PRO A 315 1.89 1.50 20.67
N LEU A 316 2.13 2.79 20.92
CA LEU A 316 2.01 3.40 22.25
C LEU A 316 0.56 3.78 22.60
N TYR A 317 -0.38 3.60 21.68
CA TYR A 317 -1.78 3.91 21.90
C TYR A 317 -2.55 2.65 22.34
N PRO A 318 -3.48 2.71 23.32
CA PRO A 318 -4.16 1.53 23.87
C PRO A 318 -5.06 0.72 22.92
N CYS A 319 -5.10 1.06 21.63
CA CYS A 319 -5.92 0.41 20.60
C CYS A 319 -5.06 -0.25 19.50
N TRP A 320 -3.85 -0.70 19.83
CA TRP A 320 -2.92 -1.26 18.85
C TRP A 320 -3.52 -2.46 18.12
N ASP A 321 -3.75 -2.31 16.82
CA ASP A 321 -4.34 -3.34 15.95
C ASP A 321 -3.23 -4.07 15.19
N LEU A 322 -3.08 -5.37 15.44
CA LEU A 322 -2.07 -6.22 14.83
C LEU A 322 -2.52 -6.88 13.51
N SER A 323 -3.65 -6.46 12.93
CA SER A 323 -4.16 -7.04 11.68
C SER A 323 -3.22 -6.82 10.48
N LEU A 324 -2.54 -5.67 10.39
CA LEU A 324 -1.71 -5.30 9.23
C LEU A 324 -0.52 -6.26 8.98
N PRO A 325 0.24 -6.71 10.00
CA PRO A 325 1.23 -7.77 9.85
C PRO A 325 0.72 -9.04 9.18
N PHE A 326 -0.52 -9.45 9.48
CA PHE A 326 -1.12 -10.64 8.85
C PHE A 326 -1.40 -10.42 7.35
N VAL A 327 -1.80 -9.20 6.96
CA VAL A 327 -1.94 -8.83 5.54
C VAL A 327 -0.60 -8.95 4.82
N MET A 328 0.45 -8.36 5.40
CA MET A 328 1.79 -8.41 4.83
C MET A 328 2.31 -9.85 4.77
N GLY A 329 2.12 -10.64 5.83
CA GLY A 329 2.54 -12.04 5.89
C GLY A 329 1.89 -12.90 4.80
N GLY A 330 0.56 -12.80 4.62
CA GLY A 330 -0.15 -13.51 3.56
C GLY A 330 0.30 -13.10 2.15
N ALA A 331 0.47 -11.79 1.91
CA ALA A 331 0.91 -11.28 0.62
C ALA A 331 2.35 -11.67 0.29
N VAL A 332 3.27 -11.49 1.25
CA VAL A 332 4.68 -11.85 1.09
C VAL A 332 4.84 -13.34 0.91
N LEU A 333 4.08 -14.20 1.62
CA LEU A 333 4.19 -15.64 1.46
C LEU A 333 3.89 -16.09 0.02
N VAL A 334 2.76 -15.66 -0.54
CA VAL A 334 2.37 -16.02 -1.91
C VAL A 334 3.32 -15.41 -2.94
N ALA A 335 3.72 -14.14 -2.74
CA ALA A 335 4.68 -13.48 -3.61
C ALA A 335 6.06 -14.16 -3.54
N LEU A 336 6.53 -14.53 -2.35
CA LEU A 336 7.82 -15.19 -2.15
C LEU A 336 7.90 -16.50 -2.94
N LEU A 337 6.84 -17.32 -2.90
CA LEU A 337 6.80 -18.57 -3.67
C LEU A 337 6.96 -18.32 -5.18
N ALA A 338 6.24 -17.33 -5.73
CA ALA A 338 6.34 -17.01 -7.16
C ALA A 338 7.69 -16.39 -7.52
N PHE A 339 8.16 -15.40 -6.75
CA PHE A 339 9.42 -14.71 -7.02
C PHE A 339 10.63 -15.63 -6.85
N GLN A 340 10.67 -16.48 -5.83
CA GLN A 340 11.75 -17.45 -5.65
C GLN A 340 11.66 -18.60 -6.66
N GLY A 341 10.45 -19.01 -7.07
CA GLY A 341 10.25 -19.92 -8.20
C GLY A 341 10.92 -19.43 -9.48
N VAL A 342 10.77 -18.12 -9.79
CA VAL A 342 11.41 -17.48 -10.95
C VAL A 342 12.91 -17.24 -10.73
N LEU A 343 13.31 -16.65 -9.61
CA LEU A 343 14.68 -16.16 -9.38
C LEU A 343 15.68 -17.23 -8.90
N ARG A 344 15.23 -18.17 -8.05
CA ARG A 344 16.10 -19.18 -7.41
C ARG A 344 16.00 -20.52 -8.11
N PHE A 345 14.78 -20.94 -8.46
CA PHE A 345 14.51 -22.24 -9.07
C PHE A 345 14.44 -22.20 -10.59
N HIS A 346 14.54 -21.01 -11.21
CA HIS A 346 14.54 -20.83 -12.66
C HIS A 346 13.36 -21.53 -13.37
N MET A 347 12.20 -21.64 -12.70
CA MET A 347 11.02 -22.34 -13.23
C MET A 347 10.45 -21.67 -14.49
N MET A 348 10.73 -20.38 -14.68
CA MET A 348 10.39 -19.63 -15.88
C MET A 348 11.57 -18.75 -16.31
N GLN A 349 11.97 -18.88 -17.57
CA GLN A 349 13.08 -18.11 -18.17
C GLN A 349 12.62 -16.75 -18.71
N HIS A 350 11.35 -16.65 -19.10
CA HIS A 350 10.70 -15.43 -19.57
C HIS A 350 9.26 -15.38 -19.03
N PRO A 351 8.66 -14.18 -18.89
CA PRO A 351 7.25 -14.06 -18.57
C PRO A 351 6.37 -14.57 -19.72
N LEU A 352 5.09 -14.79 -19.43
CA LEU A 352 4.16 -15.42 -20.40
C LEU A 352 3.88 -14.54 -21.62
N PHE A 353 3.86 -13.21 -21.47
CA PHE A 353 3.49 -12.29 -22.55
C PHE A 353 4.65 -11.43 -23.07
N MET A 354 5.78 -11.41 -22.37
CA MET A 354 6.91 -10.54 -22.65
C MET A 354 8.19 -11.36 -22.82
N SER A 355 9.21 -10.78 -23.46
CA SER A 355 10.47 -11.47 -23.74
C SER A 355 11.44 -11.48 -22.56
N ARG A 356 11.28 -10.56 -21.59
CA ARG A 356 12.19 -10.41 -20.44
C ARG A 356 11.46 -9.95 -19.18
N PHE A 357 11.93 -10.42 -18.03
CA PHE A 357 11.55 -9.87 -16.74
C PHE A 357 12.25 -8.51 -16.52
N GLN A 358 11.50 -7.55 -15.98
CA GLN A 358 11.97 -6.21 -15.64
C GLN A 358 12.19 -6.10 -14.13
N PHE A 359 13.35 -6.56 -13.66
CA PHE A 359 13.73 -6.45 -12.24
C PHE A 359 14.58 -5.18 -11.99
N PRO A 360 14.39 -4.48 -10.84
CA PRO A 360 15.29 -3.44 -10.38
C PRO A 360 16.71 -4.01 -10.19
N THR A 361 17.70 -3.36 -10.79
CA THR A 361 19.11 -3.74 -10.69
C THR A 361 19.85 -3.05 -9.54
N ALA A 362 19.23 -2.03 -8.93
CA ALA A 362 19.84 -1.24 -7.85
C ALA A 362 19.77 -1.98 -6.50
N ASN A 363 20.94 -2.29 -5.94
CA ASN A 363 21.08 -2.91 -4.61
C ASN A 363 21.65 -1.97 -3.54
N ALA A 364 22.18 -0.81 -3.94
CA ALA A 364 22.78 0.13 -3.00
C ALA A 364 21.73 0.67 -2.02
N ILE A 365 22.11 0.78 -0.75
CA ILE A 365 21.36 1.52 0.26
C ILE A 365 21.95 2.93 0.28
N ASP A 366 21.26 3.87 -0.35
CA ASP A 366 21.67 5.26 -0.44
C ASP A 366 20.85 6.14 0.52
N THR A 367 21.37 7.33 0.82
CA THR A 367 20.68 8.29 1.70
C THR A 367 19.33 8.71 1.10
N ARG A 368 19.23 8.83 -0.23
CA ARG A 368 17.99 9.14 -0.94
C ARG A 368 16.88 8.13 -0.64
N LEU A 369 17.19 6.84 -0.62
CA LEU A 369 16.28 5.76 -0.29
C LEU A 369 15.82 5.85 1.16
N LEU A 370 16.75 6.03 2.10
CA LEU A 370 16.43 6.12 3.52
C LEU A 370 15.60 7.37 3.83
N THR A 371 15.99 8.53 3.31
CA THR A 371 15.22 9.78 3.44
C THR A 371 13.85 9.64 2.79
N GLY A 372 13.76 9.01 1.62
CA GLY A 372 12.47 8.71 0.98
C GLY A 372 11.58 7.82 1.85
N GLY A 373 12.17 6.80 2.48
CA GLY A 373 11.48 5.90 3.41
C GLY A 373 10.97 6.64 4.64
N VAL A 374 11.80 7.51 5.24
CA VAL A 374 11.40 8.35 6.37
C VAL A 374 10.25 9.28 5.98
N LEU A 375 10.33 10.02 4.86
CA LEU A 375 9.26 10.91 4.42
C LEU A 375 7.96 10.16 4.11
N PHE A 376 8.06 9.02 3.42
CA PHE A 376 6.91 8.16 3.15
C PHE A 376 6.27 7.67 4.44
N GLY A 377 7.07 7.15 5.38
CA GLY A 377 6.62 6.70 6.68
C GLY A 377 5.94 7.81 7.46
N ALA A 378 6.57 8.98 7.54
CA ALA A 378 6.03 10.14 8.23
C ALA A 378 4.65 10.53 7.68
N GLY A 379 4.51 10.70 6.36
CA GLY A 379 3.24 11.01 5.73
C GLY A 379 2.19 9.90 5.94
N TRP A 380 2.57 8.64 5.78
CA TRP A 380 1.68 7.50 5.98
C TRP A 380 1.17 7.39 7.43
N GLY A 381 2.02 7.65 8.44
CA GLY A 381 1.62 7.69 9.85
C GLY A 381 0.67 8.84 10.22
N MET A 382 0.79 9.98 9.55
CA MET A 382 -0.11 11.14 9.80
C MET A 382 -1.56 10.87 9.38
N SER A 383 -1.76 10.09 8.32
CA SER A 383 -3.08 9.93 7.69
C SER A 383 -3.63 8.51 7.69
N GLY A 384 -2.76 7.50 7.74
CA GLY A 384 -3.11 6.12 7.39
C GLY A 384 -3.35 5.88 5.90
N LEU A 385 -3.24 6.92 5.07
CA LEU A 385 -3.47 6.84 3.63
C LEU A 385 -2.17 6.50 2.91
N CYS A 386 -2.23 5.46 2.09
CA CYS A 386 -1.17 5.04 1.17
C CYS A 386 -1.72 5.21 -0.26
N PRO A 387 -0.89 5.35 -1.30
CA PRO A 387 -1.39 5.66 -2.65
C PRO A 387 -2.42 4.66 -3.18
N GLY A 388 -2.30 3.37 -2.82
CA GLY A 388 -3.29 2.34 -3.19
C GLY A 388 -4.66 2.58 -2.56
N PRO A 389 -4.80 2.49 -1.23
CA PRO A 389 -6.04 2.83 -0.52
C PRO A 389 -6.63 4.20 -0.89
N ALA A 390 -5.80 5.22 -1.09
CA ALA A 390 -6.28 6.55 -1.48
C ALA A 390 -6.91 6.55 -2.88
N LEU A 391 -6.32 5.85 -3.85
CA LEU A 391 -6.92 5.67 -5.18
C LEU A 391 -8.21 4.84 -5.14
N LEU A 392 -8.29 3.84 -4.27
CA LEU A 392 -9.52 3.07 -4.04
C LEU A 392 -10.64 4.00 -3.52
N SER A 393 -10.36 4.77 -2.48
CA SER A 393 -11.35 5.69 -1.90
C SER A 393 -11.73 6.86 -2.82
N LEU A 394 -10.99 7.13 -3.90
CA LEU A 394 -11.21 8.28 -4.79
C LEU A 394 -12.62 8.29 -5.39
N ILE A 395 -13.13 7.13 -5.82
CA ILE A 395 -14.41 7.02 -6.52
C ILE A 395 -15.58 6.93 -5.54
N ILE A 396 -15.41 6.16 -4.45
CA ILE A 396 -16.52 5.77 -3.58
C ILE A 396 -16.73 6.75 -2.43
N SER A 397 -15.66 7.24 -1.80
CA SER A 397 -15.76 7.91 -0.50
C SER A 397 -16.20 9.37 -0.58
N HIS A 398 -16.03 10.03 -1.74
CA HIS A 398 -16.31 11.47 -1.95
C HIS A 398 -15.79 12.40 -0.84
N ASP A 399 -14.67 12.04 -0.21
CA ASP A 399 -14.13 12.73 0.96
C ASP A 399 -13.06 13.75 0.56
N ALA A 400 -13.21 14.98 1.06
CA ALA A 400 -12.25 16.06 0.85
C ALA A 400 -10.81 15.68 1.27
N HIS A 401 -10.63 14.86 2.31
CA HIS A 401 -9.30 14.42 2.76
C HIS A 401 -8.59 13.58 1.70
N VAL A 402 -9.32 12.72 1.00
CA VAL A 402 -8.75 11.87 -0.07
C VAL A 402 -8.31 12.73 -1.25
N TYR A 403 -9.13 13.71 -1.62
CA TYR A 403 -8.79 14.63 -2.71
C TYR A 403 -7.55 15.47 -2.38
N TRP A 404 -7.51 16.10 -1.21
CA TRP A 404 -6.35 16.89 -0.78
C TRP A 404 -5.08 16.03 -0.64
N PHE A 405 -5.21 14.80 -0.15
CA PHE A 405 -4.10 13.85 -0.10
C PHE A 405 -3.59 13.49 -1.50
N LEU A 406 -4.46 13.13 -2.45
CA LEU A 406 -4.05 12.72 -3.79
C LEU A 406 -3.45 13.89 -4.60
N ILE A 407 -4.05 15.08 -4.54
CA ILE A 407 -3.56 16.28 -5.22
C ILE A 407 -2.16 16.64 -4.70
N SER A 408 -2.00 16.70 -3.38
CA SER A 408 -0.69 17.01 -2.77
C SER A 408 0.34 15.91 -3.00
N MET A 409 -0.08 14.64 -3.06
CA MET A 409 0.80 13.53 -3.40
C MET A 409 1.31 13.61 -4.83
N VAL A 410 0.44 13.91 -5.81
CA VAL A 410 0.86 14.16 -7.19
C VAL A 410 1.81 15.35 -7.26
N ALA A 411 1.50 16.44 -6.55
CA ALA A 411 2.38 17.60 -6.44
C ALA A 411 3.75 17.23 -5.83
N GLY A 412 3.78 16.36 -4.82
CA GLY A 412 5.01 15.86 -4.20
C GLY A 412 5.83 14.98 -5.15
N MET A 413 5.17 14.14 -5.95
CA MET A 413 5.84 13.36 -6.99
C MET A 413 6.46 14.26 -8.06
N ALA A 414 5.73 15.28 -8.51
CA ALA A 414 6.20 16.27 -9.49
C ALA A 414 7.36 17.12 -8.94
N LEU A 415 7.25 17.57 -7.68
CA LEU A 415 8.31 18.31 -7.00
C LEU A 415 9.60 17.48 -6.87
N GLU A 416 9.46 16.19 -6.56
CA GLU A 416 10.61 15.28 -6.51
C GLU A 416 11.30 15.18 -7.87
N HIS A 417 10.49 15.03 -8.92
CA HIS A 417 10.99 14.88 -10.28
C HIS A 417 11.69 16.13 -10.80
N HIS A 418 11.06 17.31 -10.67
CA HIS A 418 11.55 18.55 -11.28
C HIS A 418 12.61 19.29 -10.47
N TRP A 419 12.68 19.08 -9.16
CA TRP A 419 13.57 19.84 -8.29
C TRP A 419 14.56 18.93 -7.58
N LEU A 420 14.06 18.10 -6.66
CA LEU A 420 14.87 17.32 -5.73
C LEU A 420 15.79 16.31 -6.42
N SER A 421 15.39 15.77 -7.58
CA SER A 421 16.19 14.81 -8.34
C SER A 421 17.51 15.39 -8.84
N HIS A 422 17.54 16.70 -9.14
CA HIS A 422 18.75 17.40 -9.61
C HIS A 422 19.72 17.72 -8.47
N TRP A 423 19.21 18.00 -7.26
CA TRP A 423 20.02 18.34 -6.10
C TRP A 423 20.65 17.14 -5.39
N MET A 424 19.99 15.98 -5.44
CA MET A 424 20.44 14.76 -4.76
C MET A 424 21.19 13.78 -5.67
N ALA A 425 21.50 14.16 -6.91
CA ALA A 425 22.35 13.35 -7.77
C ALA A 425 23.80 13.38 -7.25
N PRO A 426 24.49 12.23 -7.11
CA PRO A 426 25.91 12.21 -6.78
C PRO A 426 26.68 12.96 -7.87
N GLY A 427 27.21 14.15 -7.53
CA GLY A 427 27.92 15.04 -8.46
C GLY A 427 27.24 16.40 -8.73
N ALA A 428 26.13 16.73 -8.07
CA ALA A 428 25.56 18.08 -8.15
C ALA A 428 26.60 19.12 -7.68
N PRO A 429 26.84 20.21 -8.44
CA PRO A 429 27.85 21.19 -8.10
C PRO A 429 27.48 21.83 -6.76
N HIS A 430 28.27 21.53 -5.72
CA HIS A 430 28.27 22.33 -4.51
C HIS A 430 28.74 23.72 -4.89
N HIS A 431 27.79 24.63 -5.14
CA HIS A 431 28.10 26.05 -5.18
C HIS A 431 28.67 26.41 -3.80
N LYS A 432 29.99 26.57 -3.77
CA LYS A 432 30.75 27.09 -2.64
C LYS A 432 30.45 28.56 -2.43
#